data_AF-A0A2N8NCX2-F1
#
_entry.id   AF-A0A2N8NCX2-F1
#
_cell.length_a   1.000
_cell.length_b   1.000
_cell.length_c   1.000
_cell.angle_alpha   90.00
_cell.angle_beta   90.00
_cell.angle_gamma   90.00
#
_symmetry.space_group_name_H-M   'P 1'
#
loop_
_entity.id
_entity.type
_entity.pdbx_description
1 polymer ?
#
loop_
_entity_poly.entity_id
_entity_poly.type
_entity_poly.pdbx_seq_one_letter_code
_entity_poly.pdbx_strand_id
1 'polypeptide(L)'
;MSDRIKLSKRAKMVFRLIESGHRSCPPHILQAHFNAGARELQKRGLAFCHEEAGGDVESIRLSDDGKLYLSEHPALRNPINWVIVGAIAACITAAAAIAALFIACSKL
;
A
#
# COMPACT_ATOMS: atom_id res chain seq x y z
N MET A 1 -8.13 -1.67 -22.82
CA MET A 1 -7.55 -2.65 -21.87
C MET A 1 -6.21 -2.10 -21.43
N SER A 2 -6.15 -1.39 -20.31
CA SER A 2 -4.87 -0.90 -19.77
C SER A 2 -4.08 -2.11 -19.28
N ASP A 3 -2.97 -2.42 -19.94
CA ASP A 3 -2.05 -3.46 -19.50
C ASP A 3 -1.65 -3.18 -18.05
N ARG A 4 -2.00 -4.11 -17.15
CA ARG A 4 -1.71 -3.94 -15.72
C ARG A 4 -0.20 -3.93 -15.51
N ILE A 5 0.35 -2.74 -15.30
CA ILE A 5 1.75 -2.53 -14.94
C ILE A 5 2.03 -3.31 -13.64
N LYS A 6 2.78 -4.42 -13.73
CA LYS A 6 3.19 -5.22 -12.57
C LYS A 6 4.35 -4.53 -11.84
N LEU A 7 4.05 -3.89 -10.72
CA LEU A 7 5.04 -3.24 -9.85
C LEU A 7 5.67 -4.20 -8.85
N SER A 8 6.98 -4.03 -8.58
CA SER A 8 7.66 -4.74 -7.50
C SER A 8 7.15 -4.33 -6.11
N LYS A 9 7.48 -5.14 -5.09
CA LYS A 9 7.18 -4.80 -3.69
C LYS A 9 7.79 -3.44 -3.28
N ARG A 10 8.98 -3.10 -3.81
CA ARG A 10 9.69 -1.85 -3.50
C ARG A 10 9.01 -0.64 -4.14
N ALA A 11 8.62 -0.73 -5.41
CA ALA A 11 7.88 0.32 -6.09
C ALA A 11 6.52 0.61 -5.42
N LYS A 12 5.80 -0.44 -5.00
CA LYS A 12 4.56 -0.31 -4.22
C LYS A 12 4.78 0.36 -2.86
N MET A 13 5.89 0.05 -2.20
CA MET A 13 6.28 0.70 -0.95
C MET A 13 6.58 2.19 -1.16
N VAL A 14 7.31 2.56 -2.22
CA VAL A 14 7.58 3.97 -2.55
C VAL A 14 6.28 4.73 -2.88
N PHE A 15 5.34 4.13 -3.62
CA PHE A 15 4.01 4.73 -3.82
C PHE A 15 3.30 5.04 -2.51
N ARG A 16 3.32 4.11 -1.54
CA ARG A 16 2.72 4.31 -0.21
C ARG A 16 3.38 5.45 0.55
N LEU A 17 4.71 5.55 0.48
CA LEU A 17 5.47 6.62 1.11
C LEU A 17 5.11 7.98 0.53
N ILE A 18 4.98 8.08 -0.80
CA ILE A 18 4.58 9.33 -1.45
C ILE A 18 3.15 9.71 -1.08
N GLU A 19 2.25 8.73 -1.02
CA GLU A 19 0.86 8.92 -0.59
C GLU A 19 0.76 9.41 0.86
N SER A 20 1.62 8.90 1.75
CA SER A 20 1.72 9.36 3.14
C SER A 20 2.47 10.69 3.31
N GLY A 21 2.83 11.35 2.20
CA GLY A 21 3.45 12.68 2.19
C GLY A 21 4.98 12.69 2.19
N HIS A 22 5.65 11.53 2.21
CA HIS A 22 7.10 11.47 2.12
C HIS A 22 7.57 11.78 0.70
N ARG A 23 8.43 12.79 0.57
CA ARG A 23 9.08 13.16 -0.69
C ARG A 23 10.50 12.66 -0.80
N SER A 24 11.09 12.14 0.27
CA SER A 24 12.45 11.60 0.36
C SER A 24 12.44 10.27 1.12
N CYS A 25 13.56 9.56 1.13
CA CYS A 25 13.68 8.31 1.88
C CYS A 25 13.55 8.55 3.40
N PRO A 26 12.58 7.95 4.09
CA PRO A 26 12.51 8.02 5.55
C PRO A 26 13.70 7.29 6.21
N PRO A 27 14.12 7.69 7.43
CA PRO A 27 15.31 7.14 8.08
C PRO A 27 15.19 5.65 8.48
N HIS A 28 13.97 5.12 8.59
CA HIS A 28 13.71 3.73 8.91
C HIS A 28 13.67 2.80 7.68
N ILE A 29 13.78 3.36 6.47
CA ILE A 29 13.82 2.61 5.22
C ILE A 29 15.26 2.62 4.70
N LEU A 30 15.73 1.47 4.23
CA LEU A 30 17.04 1.38 3.61
C LEU A 30 17.04 2.17 2.28
N GLN A 31 17.95 3.14 2.16
CA GLN A 31 18.10 4.00 0.98
C GLN A 31 18.15 3.19 -0.33
N ALA A 32 18.89 2.08 -0.35
CA ALA A 32 18.98 1.20 -1.53
C ALA A 32 17.62 0.62 -1.96
N HIS A 33 16.73 0.30 -1.01
CA HIS A 33 15.39 -0.18 -1.34
C HIS A 33 14.49 0.94 -1.86
N PHE A 34 14.59 2.13 -1.28
CA PHE A 34 13.89 3.31 -1.74
C PHE A 34 14.32 3.68 -3.16
N ASN A 35 15.62 3.82 -3.41
CA ASN A 35 16.20 4.13 -4.72
C ASN A 35 15.75 3.11 -5.78
N ALA A 36 15.78 1.81 -5.47
CA ALA A 36 15.35 0.78 -6.41
C ALA A 36 13.86 0.90 -6.77
N GLY A 37 13.00 1.18 -5.79
CA GLY A 37 11.57 1.42 -6.03
C GLY A 37 11.33 2.71 -6.82
N ALA A 38 11.97 3.80 -6.42
CA ALA A 38 11.89 5.12 -7.05
C ALA A 38 12.28 5.07 -8.53
N ARG A 39 13.43 4.45 -8.84
CA ARG A 39 13.91 4.27 -10.21
C ARG A 39 13.01 3.36 -11.04
N GLU A 40 12.40 2.33 -10.44
CA GLU A 40 11.40 1.53 -11.14
C GLU A 40 10.17 2.37 -11.52
N LEU A 41 9.68 3.22 -10.62
CA LEU A 41 8.56 4.13 -10.91
C LEU A 41 8.92 5.13 -12.00
N GLN A 42 10.12 5.70 -11.96
CA GLN A 42 10.61 6.62 -12.98
C GLN A 42 10.73 5.95 -14.35
N LYS A 43 11.31 4.75 -14.42
CA LYS A 43 11.42 3.96 -15.67
C LYS A 43 10.07 3.63 -16.29
N ARG A 44 9.00 3.59 -15.48
CA ARG A 44 7.63 3.34 -15.93
C ARG A 44 6.84 4.63 -16.21
N GLY A 45 7.47 5.80 -16.11
CA GLY A 45 6.82 7.10 -16.31
C GLY A 45 5.87 7.49 -15.17
N LEU A 46 5.89 6.78 -14.04
CA LEU A 46 4.96 6.99 -12.92
C LEU A 46 5.48 8.01 -11.88
N ALA A 47 6.77 8.33 -11.91
CA ALA A 47 7.37 9.28 -10.98
C ALA A 47 8.54 10.04 -11.61
N PHE A 48 8.83 11.20 -11.03
CA PHE A 48 10.06 11.95 -11.28
C PHE A 48 10.93 11.88 -10.03
N CYS A 49 12.19 11.49 -10.22
CA CYS A 49 13.20 11.40 -9.17
C CYS A 49 14.26 12.48 -9.40
N HIS A 50 14.71 13.10 -8.31
CA HIS A 50 15.91 13.93 -8.28
C HIS A 50 16.99 13.14 -7.52
N GLU A 51 18.17 13.04 -8.14
CA GLU A 51 19.31 12.31 -7.57
C GLU A 51 20.43 13.30 -7.22
N GLU A 52 21.06 13.11 -6.06
CA GLU A 52 22.26 13.85 -5.66
C GLU A 52 23.53 13.31 -6.36
N ALA A 53 24.67 13.99 -6.18
CA ALA A 53 25.96 13.60 -6.77
C ALA A 53 26.41 12.16 -6.39
N GLY A 54 25.87 11.58 -5.32
CA GLY A 54 26.10 10.18 -4.91
C GLY A 54 25.19 9.15 -5.60
N GLY A 55 24.24 9.59 -6.44
CA GLY A 55 23.27 8.72 -7.10
C GLY A 55 22.15 8.23 -6.18
N ASP A 56 21.99 8.82 -5.00
CA ASP A 56 20.85 8.57 -4.12
C ASP A 56 19.67 9.45 -4.52
N VAL A 57 18.46 8.88 -4.46
CA VAL A 57 17.24 9.64 -4.72
C VAL A 57 16.95 10.53 -3.51
N GLU A 58 17.21 11.82 -3.65
CA GLU A 58 16.99 12.85 -2.64
C GLU A 58 15.51 13.22 -2.56
N SER A 59 14.88 13.40 -3.72
CA SER A 59 13.46 13.73 -3.79
C SER A 59 12.71 13.00 -4.90
N ILE A 60 11.43 12.72 -4.64
CA ILE A 60 10.52 12.06 -5.57
C ILE A 60 9.13 12.69 -5.56
N ARG A 61 8.53 12.78 -6.74
CA ARG A 61 7.13 13.19 -6.94
C ARG A 61 6.47 12.30 -7.99
N LEU A 62 5.17 12.07 -7.85
CA LEU A 62 4.40 11.34 -8.87
C LEU A 62 4.23 12.20 -10.12
N SER A 63 4.28 11.55 -11.29
CA SER A 63 3.76 12.12 -12.53
C SER A 63 2.24 12.09 -12.50
N ASP A 64 1.59 12.71 -13.50
CA ASP A 64 0.13 12.65 -13.61
C ASP A 64 -0.36 11.22 -13.87
N ASP A 65 0.38 10.44 -14.67
CA ASP A 65 0.13 9.00 -14.85
C ASP A 65 0.30 8.23 -13.54
N GLY A 66 1.30 8.59 -12.72
CA GLY A 66 1.49 8.01 -11.39
C GLY A 66 0.32 8.26 -10.44
N LYS A 67 -0.22 9.49 -10.45
CA LYS A 67 -1.41 9.85 -9.66
C LYS A 67 -2.65 9.10 -10.15
N LEU A 68 -2.85 9.04 -11.47
CA LEU A 68 -3.96 8.32 -12.09
C LEU A 68 -3.87 6.83 -11.73
N TYR A 69 -2.70 6.22 -11.91
CA TYR A 69 -2.45 4.82 -11.55
C TYR A 69 -2.80 4.55 -10.10
N LEU A 70 -2.41 5.43 -9.18
CA LEU A 70 -2.67 5.27 -7.76
C LEU A 70 -4.16 5.45 -7.41
N SER A 71 -4.88 6.31 -8.14
CA SER A 71 -6.34 6.46 -8.00
C SER A 71 -7.10 5.20 -8.42
N GLU A 72 -6.63 4.50 -9.45
CA GLU A 72 -7.21 3.24 -9.94
C GLU A 72 -6.83 2.02 -9.08
N HIS A 73 -5.82 2.16 -8.20
CA HIS A 73 -5.28 1.08 -7.37
C HIS A 73 -5.39 1.40 -5.86
N PRO A 74 -6.60 1.41 -5.29
CA PRO A 74 -6.82 1.81 -3.90
C PRO A 74 -6.12 0.91 -2.87
N ALA A 75 -5.78 -0.34 -3.21
CA ALA A 75 -4.98 -1.23 -2.37
C ALA A 75 -3.52 -0.75 -2.16
N LEU A 76 -3.05 0.19 -2.98
CA LEU A 76 -1.78 0.88 -2.76
C LEU A 76 -1.92 2.03 -1.76
N ARG A 77 -3.09 2.68 -1.68
CA ARG A 77 -3.39 3.74 -0.70
C ARG A 77 -3.67 3.16 0.68
N ASN A 78 -4.46 2.09 0.73
CA ASN A 78 -4.93 1.51 1.97
C ASN A 78 -4.47 0.05 2.11
N PRO A 79 -3.44 -0.23 2.94
CA PRO A 79 -2.92 -1.57 3.12
C PRO A 79 -3.80 -2.47 4.02
N ILE A 80 -5.05 -2.08 4.33
CA ILE A 80 -5.95 -2.92 5.13
C ILE A 80 -6.09 -4.29 4.46
N ASN A 81 -5.67 -5.32 5.20
CA ASN A 81 -5.82 -6.69 4.77
C ASN A 81 -7.28 -7.11 4.98
N TRP A 82 -8.09 -6.96 3.93
CA TRP A 82 -9.51 -7.33 3.94
C TRP A 82 -9.77 -8.80 4.30
N VAL A 83 -8.80 -9.70 4.09
CA VAL A 83 -8.89 -11.09 4.54
C VAL A 83 -8.86 -11.17 6.07
N ILE A 84 -7.96 -10.40 6.72
CA ILE A 84 -7.89 -10.34 8.18
C ILE A 84 -9.14 -9.67 8.74
N VAL A 85 -9.61 -8.58 8.12
CA VAL A 85 -10.86 -7.92 8.53
C VAL A 85 -12.04 -8.88 8.44
N GLY A 86 -12.14 -9.64 7.34
CA GLY A 86 -13.18 -10.66 7.16
C GLY A 86 -13.10 -11.77 8.21
N ALA A 87 -11.88 -12.24 8.54
CA ALA A 87 -11.68 -13.25 9.57
C ALA A 87 -12.12 -12.75 10.96
N ILE A 88 -11.78 -11.51 11.33
CA ILE A 88 -12.21 -10.91 12.60
C ILE A 88 -13.74 -10.80 12.64
N ALA A 89 -14.37 -10.33 11.57
CA ALA A 89 -15.82 -10.21 11.49
C ALA A 89 -16.53 -11.57 11.63
N ALA A 90 -15.99 -12.62 11.02
CA ALA A 90 -16.51 -13.98 11.13
C ALA A 90 -16.44 -14.50 12.57
N CYS A 91 -15.31 -14.30 13.26
CA CYS A 91 -15.16 -14.69 14.67
C CYS A 91 -16.17 -13.99 15.59
N ILE A 92 -16.38 -12.69 15.42
CA ILE A 92 -17.36 -11.92 16.21
C ILE A 92 -18.78 -12.44 15.96
N THR A 93 -19.12 -12.70 14.70
CA THR A 93 -20.44 -13.20 14.32
C THR A 93 -20.68 -14.60 14.90
N ALA A 94 -19.69 -15.49 14.85
CA ALA A 94 -19.79 -16.83 15.42
C ALA A 94 -19.96 -16.78 16.95
N ALA A 95 -19.20 -15.94 17.65
CA ALA A 95 -19.33 -15.76 19.09
C ALA A 95 -20.73 -15.24 19.49
N ALA A 96 -21.25 -14.25 18.75
CA ALA A 96 -22.60 -13.73 18.96
C ALA A 96 -23.69 -14.80 18.73
N ALA A 97 -23.55 -15.61 17.69
CA ALA A 97 -24.48 -16.71 17.40
C ALA A 97 -24.48 -17.77 18.51
N ILE A 98 -23.29 -18.14 19.01
CA ILE A 98 -23.16 -19.08 20.13
C ILE A 98 -23.81 -18.52 21.40
N ALA A 99 -23.55 -17.25 21.74
CA ALA A 99 -24.16 -16.61 22.90
C ALA A 99 -25.70 -16.56 22.79
N ALA A 100 -26.22 -16.21 21.61
CA ALA A 100 -27.66 -16.21 21.35
C ALA A 100 -28.27 -17.60 21.50
N LEU A 101 -27.58 -18.65 21.05
CA LEU A 101 -28.01 -20.04 21.22
C LEU A 101 -28.09 -20.43 22.69
N PHE A 102 -27.07 -20.10 23.50
CA PHE A 102 -27.11 -20.36 24.94
C PHE A 102 -28.24 -19.62 25.66
N ILE A 103 -28.53 -18.37 25.28
CA ILE A 103 -29.66 -17.61 25.84
C ILE A 103 -31.00 -18.26 25.43
N ALA A 104 -31.14 -18.65 24.17
CA ALA A 104 -32.35 -19.32 23.70
C ALA A 104 -32.58 -20.67 24.39
N CYS A 105 -31.52 -21.48 24.56
CA CYS A 105 -31.60 -22.78 25.21
C CYS A 105 -31.76 -22.70 26.74
N SER A 106 -31.31 -21.64 27.40
CA SER A 106 -31.52 -21.45 28.85
C SER A 106 -32.89 -20.86 29.21
N LYS A 107 -33.66 -20.44 28.20
CA LYS A 107 -35.04 -19.96 28.32
C LYS A 107 -36.08 -21.02 27.96
N LEU A 108 -35.64 -22.23 27.57
CA LEU A 108 -36.48 -23.42 27.36
C LEU A 108 -36.53 -24.24 28.66
#